data_AF-A0A256FDV6-F1
#
_entry.id   AF-A0A256FDV6-F1
#
_cell.length_a   1.000
_cell.length_b   1.000
_cell.length_c   1.000
_cell.angle_alpha   90.00
_cell.angle_beta   90.00
_cell.angle_gamma   90.00
#
_symmetry.space_group_name_H-M   'P 1'
#
loop_
_entity.id
_entity.type
_entity.pdbx_description
1 polymer ?
#
loop_
_entity_poly.entity_id
_entity_poly.type
_entity_poly.pdbx_seq_one_letter_code
_entity_poly.pdbx_strand_id
1 'polypeptide(L)'
;MKRFIPITLSICAVALVTACTTNDASKGSSSTPIATATQEKAAPKLVDSYTAHISEKDKVDNKGVKLTDAKAILLQDRRNYYDFNLRDKGDTPSKVFASKENRWGEGKPISEMKWEPVSSRHPEKGYQWKMRQGVEYEIIEGNPDLTIQIYNDGNIHVDQMQPY
;
A
#
# COMPACT_ATOMS: atom_id res chain seq x y z
N MET A 1 -26.83 58.49 10.55
CA MET A 1 -27.94 58.36 9.57
C MET A 1 -27.49 57.40 8.46
N LYS A 2 -28.39 56.48 8.04
CA LYS A 2 -28.28 55.45 6.98
C LYS A 2 -27.45 54.20 7.29
N ARG A 3 -27.90 52.97 7.05
CA ARG A 3 -29.20 52.26 7.14
C ARG A 3 -28.84 50.81 6.82
N PHE A 4 -29.03 49.89 7.77
CA PHE A 4 -28.87 48.46 7.56
C PHE A 4 -30.02 47.92 6.69
N ILE A 5 -29.70 47.09 5.71
CA ILE A 5 -30.66 46.41 4.83
C ILE A 5 -30.82 44.97 5.32
N PRO A 6 -31.99 44.51 5.77
CA PRO A 6 -32.25 43.09 5.99
C PRO A 6 -32.88 42.44 4.75
N ILE A 7 -32.32 41.30 4.32
CA ILE A 7 -32.89 40.44 3.29
C ILE A 7 -33.93 39.53 3.96
N THR A 8 -35.19 39.73 3.57
CA THR A 8 -36.34 38.90 3.96
C THR A 8 -36.39 37.64 3.08
N LEU A 9 -36.33 36.46 3.70
CA LEU A 9 -36.61 35.20 3.02
C LEU A 9 -38.12 34.90 3.14
N SER A 10 -38.82 35.00 2.02
CA SER A 10 -40.27 34.79 1.91
C SER A 10 -40.57 33.39 1.37
N ILE A 11 -41.20 32.58 2.24
CA ILE A 11 -42.38 31.74 2.03
C ILE A 11 -42.46 30.91 0.73
N CYS A 12 -42.56 29.58 0.88
CA CYS A 12 -43.78 28.85 0.44
C CYS A 12 -43.76 27.40 0.92
N ALA A 13 -44.63 27.11 1.89
CA ALA A 13 -45.12 25.77 2.15
C ALA A 13 -46.29 25.48 1.19
N VAL A 14 -46.31 24.30 0.58
CA VAL A 14 -47.53 23.72 -0.03
C VAL A 14 -47.63 22.28 0.45
N ALA A 15 -48.78 21.94 1.00
CA ALA A 15 -49.10 20.66 1.62
C ALA A 15 -49.97 19.78 0.71
N LEU A 16 -49.77 18.46 0.87
CA LEU A 16 -50.72 17.33 0.83
C LEU A 16 -51.57 17.08 -0.43
N VAL A 17 -51.54 15.84 -0.96
CA VAL A 17 -52.68 14.89 -0.92
C VAL A 17 -52.20 13.42 -0.95
N THR A 18 -52.87 12.61 -0.13
CA THR A 18 -52.83 11.16 0.09
C THR A 18 -53.32 10.30 -1.08
N ALA A 19 -52.75 9.10 -1.25
CA ALA A 19 -53.50 7.91 -1.69
C ALA A 19 -52.90 6.63 -1.07
N CYS A 20 -53.71 5.97 -0.24
CA CYS A 20 -53.45 4.65 0.34
C CYS A 20 -53.90 3.56 -0.64
N THR A 21 -53.07 2.55 -0.85
CA THR A 21 -53.51 1.26 -1.39
C THR A 21 -53.01 0.16 -0.46
N THR A 22 -53.94 -0.64 0.05
CA THR A 22 -53.69 -1.76 0.96
C THR A 22 -53.48 -3.02 0.15
N ASN A 23 -52.31 -3.65 0.27
CA ASN A 23 -52.13 -5.05 -0.12
C ASN A 23 -51.52 -5.81 1.05
N ASP A 24 -52.36 -6.55 1.76
CA ASP A 24 -51.97 -7.66 2.61
C ASP A 24 -52.32 -8.95 1.86
N ALA A 25 -51.33 -9.77 1.53
CA ALA A 25 -51.51 -11.16 1.17
C ALA A 25 -50.17 -11.92 1.30
N SER A 26 -50.09 -12.70 2.36
CA SER A 26 -49.06 -13.71 2.62
C SER A 26 -48.97 -14.81 1.56
N LYS A 27 -47.73 -15.30 1.32
CA LYS A 27 -47.27 -16.70 1.11
C LYS A 27 -46.36 -16.89 -0.11
N GLY A 28 -45.17 -17.42 0.14
CA GLY A 28 -44.26 -17.95 -0.88
C GLY A 28 -42.79 -17.89 -0.51
N SER A 29 -42.41 -18.44 0.66
CA SER A 29 -41.00 -18.66 1.00
C SER A 29 -40.44 -19.73 0.07
N SER A 30 -39.62 -19.31 -0.89
CA SER A 30 -38.71 -20.19 -1.63
C SER A 30 -37.29 -19.76 -1.30
N SER A 31 -36.76 -20.33 -0.21
CA SER A 31 -35.34 -20.22 0.13
C SER A 31 -34.53 -20.95 -0.93
N THR A 32 -34.16 -20.22 -1.98
CA THR A 32 -33.06 -20.61 -2.86
C THR A 32 -31.79 -20.49 -2.02
N PRO A 33 -30.99 -21.54 -1.82
CA PRO A 33 -29.70 -21.36 -1.17
C PRO A 33 -28.87 -20.47 -2.08
N ILE A 34 -28.57 -19.25 -1.62
CA ILE A 34 -27.50 -18.44 -2.19
C ILE A 34 -26.24 -19.25 -1.91
N ALA A 35 -25.81 -20.04 -2.89
CA ALA A 35 -24.48 -20.60 -2.89
C ALA A 35 -23.52 -19.41 -2.92
N THR A 36 -23.02 -19.02 -1.75
CA THR A 36 -21.83 -18.18 -1.64
C THR A 36 -20.71 -18.98 -2.28
N ALA A 37 -20.48 -18.76 -3.58
CA ALA A 37 -19.25 -19.17 -4.22
C ALA A 37 -18.13 -18.45 -3.46
N THR A 38 -17.46 -19.17 -2.56
CA THR A 38 -16.20 -18.72 -2.00
C THR A 38 -15.25 -18.66 -3.19
N GLN A 39 -15.08 -17.47 -3.76
CA GLN A 39 -14.07 -17.24 -4.77
C GLN A 39 -12.74 -17.48 -4.08
N GLU A 40 -12.18 -18.67 -4.26
CA GLU A 40 -10.86 -19.04 -3.78
C GLU A 40 -9.88 -18.08 -4.46
N LYS A 41 -9.48 -17.03 -3.74
CA LYS A 41 -8.52 -16.06 -4.24
C LYS A 41 -7.24 -16.82 -4.51
N ALA A 42 -6.88 -16.95 -5.80
CA ALA A 42 -5.64 -17.59 -6.21
C ALA A 42 -4.47 -17.02 -5.39
N ALA A 43 -3.57 -17.90 -4.95
CA ALA A 43 -2.41 -17.50 -4.17
C ALA A 43 -1.57 -16.45 -4.93
N PRO A 44 -1.01 -15.45 -4.24
CA PRO A 44 -0.12 -14.47 -4.84
C PRO A 44 1.04 -15.15 -5.57
N LYS A 45 1.39 -14.65 -6.76
CA LYS A 45 2.49 -15.17 -7.56
C LYS A 45 3.71 -14.28 -7.41
N LEU A 46 4.87 -14.88 -7.21
CA LEU A 46 6.15 -14.16 -7.20
C LEU A 46 6.41 -13.56 -8.58
N VAL A 47 6.67 -12.25 -8.61
CA VAL A 47 6.96 -11.46 -9.81
C VAL A 47 8.46 -11.18 -9.93
N ASP A 48 9.09 -10.88 -8.80
CA ASP A 48 10.50 -10.52 -8.75
C ASP A 48 11.11 -10.97 -7.43
N SER A 49 12.38 -11.31 -7.44
CA SER A 49 13.14 -11.57 -6.22
C SER A 49 14.59 -11.21 -6.44
N TYR A 50 15.18 -10.55 -5.45
CA TYR A 50 16.54 -10.06 -5.53
C TYR A 50 17.19 -10.02 -4.14
N THR A 51 18.51 -10.04 -4.11
CA THR A 51 19.35 -9.85 -2.93
C THR A 51 19.75 -8.38 -2.80
N ALA A 52 19.68 -7.87 -1.58
CA ALA A 52 20.15 -6.54 -1.18
C ALA A 52 21.11 -6.67 -0.01
N HIS A 53 22.29 -6.09 -0.12
CA HIS A 53 23.17 -5.87 1.01
C HIS A 53 22.94 -4.44 1.52
N ILE A 54 22.39 -4.29 2.73
CA ILE A 54 22.18 -2.96 3.30
C ILE A 54 23.47 -2.50 3.97
N SER A 55 24.10 -1.45 3.45
CA SER A 55 25.30 -0.85 4.03
C SER A 55 25.04 0.53 4.63
N GLU A 56 26.05 1.09 5.30
CA GLU A 56 25.96 2.43 5.91
C GLU A 56 25.60 3.55 4.92
N LYS A 57 25.94 3.37 3.63
CA LYS A 57 25.64 4.37 2.60
C LYS A 57 24.15 4.41 2.21
N ASP A 58 23.40 3.36 2.55
CA ASP A 58 21.96 3.26 2.31
C ASP A 58 21.17 3.87 3.46
N LYS A 59 21.82 4.06 4.61
CA LYS A 59 21.26 4.68 5.82
C LYS A 59 21.31 6.20 5.80
N VAL A 60 21.70 6.80 4.67
CA VAL A 60 21.73 8.24 4.46
C VAL A 60 21.09 8.57 3.12
N ASP A 61 20.22 9.58 3.09
CA ASP A 61 19.66 10.05 1.83
C ASP A 61 20.70 10.77 0.97
N ASN A 62 20.32 11.15 -0.24
CA ASN A 62 21.19 11.88 -1.17
C ASN A 62 21.58 13.30 -0.71
N LYS A 63 21.05 13.77 0.43
CA LYS A 63 21.41 15.04 1.08
C LYS A 63 22.26 14.82 2.34
N GLY A 64 22.58 13.57 2.67
CA GLY A 64 23.35 13.20 3.86
C GLY A 64 22.52 13.13 5.15
N VAL A 65 21.19 13.14 5.06
CA VAL A 65 20.31 12.99 6.23
C VAL A 65 20.18 11.52 6.58
N LYS A 66 20.40 11.17 7.86
CA LYS A 66 20.25 9.79 8.34
C LYS A 66 18.81 9.33 8.19
N LEU A 67 18.63 8.17 7.58
CA LEU A 67 17.36 7.47 7.45
C LEU A 67 17.15 6.57 8.67
N THR A 68 15.95 6.59 9.22
CA THR A 68 15.57 5.83 10.43
C THR A 68 14.43 4.85 10.18
N ASP A 69 14.03 4.69 8.92
CA ASP A 69 12.94 3.84 8.48
C ASP A 69 13.49 2.80 7.51
N ALA A 70 13.26 1.52 7.78
CA ALA A 70 13.84 0.42 7.01
C ALA A 70 13.43 0.45 5.53
N LYS A 71 12.20 0.88 5.23
CA LYS A 71 11.75 1.05 3.85
C LYS A 71 12.52 2.18 3.16
N ALA A 72 12.68 3.34 3.81
CA ALA A 72 13.42 4.46 3.25
C ALA A 72 14.87 4.06 2.94
N ILE A 73 15.50 3.29 3.84
CA ILE A 73 16.84 2.71 3.68
C ILE A 73 16.88 1.79 2.46
N LEU A 74 15.94 0.85 2.34
CA LEU A 74 15.90 -0.07 1.19
C LEU A 74 15.64 0.65 -0.14
N LEU A 75 14.79 1.68 -0.15
CA LEU A 75 14.59 2.51 -1.34
C LEU A 75 15.85 3.30 -1.68
N GLN A 76 16.59 3.77 -0.68
CA GLN A 76 17.86 4.45 -0.87
C GLN A 76 18.91 3.51 -1.46
N ASP A 77 19.00 2.29 -0.97
CA ASP A 77 19.79 1.20 -1.54
C ASP A 77 19.43 0.98 -3.02
N ARG A 78 18.15 0.88 -3.38
CA ARG A 78 17.74 0.78 -4.80
C ARG A 78 18.11 2.01 -5.64
N ARG A 79 18.13 3.22 -5.07
CA ARG A 79 18.63 4.42 -5.75
C ARG A 79 20.15 4.38 -5.90
N ASN A 80 20.87 3.95 -4.87
CA ASN A 80 22.31 3.74 -4.89
C ASN A 80 22.70 2.74 -5.99
N TYR A 81 21.93 1.66 -6.13
CA TYR A 81 22.15 0.64 -7.15
C TYR A 81 21.93 1.16 -8.59
N TYR A 82 20.81 1.83 -8.85
CA TYR A 82 20.38 2.17 -10.21
C TYR A 82 20.76 3.58 -10.66
N ASP A 83 20.76 4.57 -9.77
CA ASP A 83 20.91 5.98 -10.14
C ASP A 83 22.29 6.55 -9.81
N PHE A 84 22.89 6.12 -8.70
CA PHE A 84 24.13 6.73 -8.20
C PHE A 84 25.40 5.90 -8.46
N ASN A 85 25.25 4.69 -9.01
CA ASN A 85 26.36 3.76 -9.25
C ASN A 85 27.16 3.44 -7.97
N LEU A 86 26.47 3.40 -6.83
CA LEU A 86 27.00 3.09 -5.51
C LEU A 86 26.50 1.70 -5.07
N ARG A 87 26.67 0.67 -5.89
CA ARG A 87 26.17 -0.69 -5.62
C ARG A 87 26.94 -1.36 -4.48
N ASP A 88 26.27 -2.16 -3.66
CA ASP A 88 26.95 -3.03 -2.71
C ASP A 88 27.37 -4.36 -3.34
N LYS A 89 28.44 -4.93 -2.76
CA LYS A 89 28.92 -6.25 -3.13
C LYS A 89 27.96 -7.29 -2.55
N GLY A 90 27.06 -7.78 -3.38
CA GLY A 90 26.01 -8.73 -2.98
C GLY A 90 24.67 -8.39 -3.63
N ASP A 91 24.50 -7.14 -4.06
CA ASP A 91 23.28 -6.70 -4.71
C ASP A 91 23.07 -7.37 -6.06
N THR A 92 21.84 -7.84 -6.26
CA THR A 92 21.39 -8.36 -7.56
C THR A 92 20.34 -7.42 -8.17
N PRO A 93 20.23 -7.35 -9.51
CA PRO A 93 19.25 -6.48 -10.15
C PRO A 93 17.81 -6.92 -9.84
N SER A 94 16.93 -5.93 -9.61
CA SER A 94 15.48 -6.09 -9.51
C SER A 94 14.78 -5.57 -10.76
N LYS A 95 13.91 -6.37 -11.37
CA LYS A 95 13.08 -5.94 -12.51
C LYS A 95 12.09 -4.86 -12.12
N VAL A 96 11.53 -4.94 -10.91
CA VAL A 96 10.56 -3.97 -10.41
C VAL A 96 11.23 -2.62 -10.13
N PHE A 97 12.36 -2.61 -9.43
CA PHE A 97 13.06 -1.36 -9.08
C PHE A 97 13.96 -0.80 -10.20
N ALA A 98 14.07 -1.49 -11.33
CA ALA A 98 14.67 -0.95 -12.55
C ALA A 98 13.88 0.25 -13.10
N SER A 99 12.56 0.35 -12.82
CA SER A 99 11.77 1.56 -13.07
C SER A 99 12.09 2.64 -12.03
N LYS A 100 12.36 3.86 -12.51
CA LYS A 100 12.75 4.99 -11.67
C LYS A 100 11.63 5.39 -10.72
N GLU A 101 10.41 5.35 -11.23
CA GLU A 101 9.18 5.64 -10.52
C GLU A 101 9.03 4.75 -9.27
N ASN A 102 9.47 3.48 -9.36
CA ASN A 102 9.41 2.52 -8.25
C ASN A 102 10.52 2.71 -7.20
N ARG A 103 11.60 3.44 -7.45
CA ARG A 103 12.65 3.67 -6.43
C ARG A 103 12.63 5.08 -5.86
N TRP A 104 12.10 6.04 -6.61
CA TRP A 104 11.88 7.42 -6.14
C TRP A 104 10.50 7.65 -5.53
N GLY A 105 9.56 6.72 -5.71
CA GLY A 105 8.19 6.91 -5.25
C GLY A 105 7.41 7.97 -6.02
N GLU A 106 7.90 8.34 -7.22
CA GLU A 106 7.30 9.34 -8.12
C GLU A 106 6.11 8.78 -8.91
N GLY A 107 5.89 7.47 -8.87
CA GLY A 107 4.67 6.82 -9.36
C GLY A 107 3.63 6.63 -8.26
N LYS A 108 2.34 6.70 -8.65
CA LYS A 108 1.18 6.38 -7.79
C LYS A 108 1.32 5.10 -6.93
N PRO A 109 1.87 3.96 -7.39
CA PRO A 109 1.84 2.72 -6.59
C PRO A 109 2.72 2.69 -5.33
N ILE A 110 3.67 3.61 -5.17
CA ILE A 110 4.53 3.68 -3.97
C ILE A 110 4.09 4.78 -3.02
N SER A 111 3.58 5.90 -3.55
CA SER A 111 2.89 6.91 -2.74
C SER A 111 1.59 6.39 -2.12
N GLU A 112 0.97 5.38 -2.74
CA GLU A 112 -0.23 4.67 -2.25
C GLU A 112 0.10 3.45 -1.38
N MET A 113 1.37 3.25 -0.97
CA MET A 113 1.72 2.27 0.08
C MET A 113 0.98 2.64 1.36
N LYS A 114 -0.15 1.96 1.62
CA LYS A 114 -0.93 2.15 2.83
C LYS A 114 -0.24 1.46 4.00
N TRP A 115 0.13 2.29 4.98
CA TRP A 115 0.71 1.96 6.28
C TRP A 115 -0.33 1.39 7.25
N GLU A 116 -1.13 0.42 6.81
CA GLU A 116 -2.19 -0.14 7.64
C GLU A 116 -1.83 -1.56 8.08
N PRO A 117 -2.05 -1.91 9.38
CA PRO A 117 -2.00 -3.30 9.81
C PRO A 117 -3.00 -4.13 8.97
N VAL A 118 -2.79 -5.45 8.95
CA VAL A 118 -3.39 -6.47 8.04
C VAL A 118 -4.94 -6.54 8.03
N SER A 119 -5.68 -5.53 8.50
CA SER A 119 -7.14 -5.55 8.67
C SER A 119 -7.98 -4.85 7.58
N SER A 120 -7.40 -4.23 6.55
CA SER A 120 -8.22 -3.50 5.56
C SER A 120 -8.77 -4.44 4.48
N ARG A 121 -10.09 -4.70 4.52
CA ARG A 121 -10.83 -5.65 3.66
C ARG A 121 -10.75 -5.40 2.14
N HIS A 122 -10.12 -4.32 1.68
CA HIS A 122 -9.95 -4.01 0.26
C HIS A 122 -8.59 -3.33 0.00
N PRO A 123 -7.51 -4.08 -0.31
CA PRO A 123 -6.28 -3.48 -0.79
C PRO A 123 -6.47 -3.11 -2.27
N GLU A 124 -6.84 -1.86 -2.52
CA GLU A 124 -6.75 -1.29 -3.86
C GLU A 124 -5.26 -1.23 -4.26
N LYS A 125 -4.95 -1.81 -5.41
CA LYS A 125 -3.63 -2.02 -6.05
C LYS A 125 -2.50 -1.07 -5.55
N GLY A 126 -1.68 -1.55 -4.63
CA GLY A 126 -0.47 -0.87 -4.16
C GLY A 126 0.48 -1.86 -3.50
N TYR A 127 1.76 -1.51 -3.39
CA TYR A 127 2.70 -2.43 -2.74
C TYR A 127 2.51 -2.41 -1.21
N GLN A 128 2.57 -3.56 -0.53
CA GLN A 128 2.57 -3.65 0.94
C GLN A 128 3.87 -4.29 1.42
N TRP A 129 4.55 -3.69 2.39
CA TRP A 129 5.78 -4.25 2.96
C TRP A 129 5.47 -5.18 4.12
N LYS A 130 6.06 -6.37 4.07
CA LYS A 130 5.98 -7.36 5.14
C LYS A 130 7.41 -7.75 5.50
N MET A 131 7.83 -7.30 6.67
CA MET A 131 9.13 -7.67 7.24
C MET A 131 8.90 -8.76 8.28
N ARG A 132 9.77 -9.78 8.29
CA ARG A 132 9.83 -10.70 9.43
C ARG A 132 10.23 -9.91 10.69
N GLN A 133 9.74 -10.34 11.86
CA GLN A 133 10.15 -9.72 13.12
C GLN A 133 11.68 -9.68 13.25
N GLY A 134 12.22 -8.55 13.69
CA GLY A 134 13.67 -8.31 13.84
C GLY A 134 14.36 -7.73 12.61
N VAL A 135 13.87 -8.02 11.39
CA VAL A 135 14.52 -7.57 10.14
C VAL A 135 14.56 -6.06 10.02
N GLU A 136 13.50 -5.36 10.44
CA GLU A 136 13.46 -3.91 10.45
C GLU A 136 14.59 -3.30 11.30
N TYR A 137 14.81 -3.83 12.50
CA TYR A 137 15.88 -3.38 13.38
C TYR A 137 17.25 -3.63 12.76
N GLU A 138 17.44 -4.78 12.11
CA GLU A 138 18.70 -5.10 11.44
C GLU A 138 18.97 -4.21 10.23
N ILE A 139 17.95 -3.81 9.48
CA ILE A 139 18.11 -2.83 8.39
C ILE A 139 18.58 -1.47 8.94
N ILE A 140 18.01 -1.06 10.08
CA ILE A 140 18.29 0.25 10.67
C ILE A 140 19.68 0.28 11.33
N GLU A 141 19.98 -0.72 12.15
CA GLU A 141 21.18 -0.73 13.00
C GLU A 141 22.32 -1.62 12.46
N GLY A 142 21.97 -2.72 11.78
CA GLY A 142 22.93 -3.68 11.22
C GLY A 142 23.26 -3.42 9.76
N ASN A 143 24.03 -4.32 9.15
CA ASN A 143 24.31 -4.30 7.71
C ASN A 143 23.96 -5.65 7.07
N PRO A 144 22.66 -6.03 7.06
CA PRO A 144 22.22 -7.36 6.70
C PRO A 144 22.24 -7.60 5.19
N ASP A 145 22.45 -8.86 4.82
CA ASP A 145 22.04 -9.39 3.52
C ASP A 145 20.58 -9.81 3.58
N LEU A 146 19.77 -9.35 2.63
CA LEU A 146 18.33 -9.55 2.59
C LEU A 146 17.91 -10.24 1.30
N THR A 147 16.90 -11.10 1.41
CA THR A 147 16.12 -11.58 0.27
C THR A 147 14.84 -10.76 0.19
N ILE A 148 14.66 -10.07 -0.93
CA ILE A 148 13.45 -9.31 -1.23
C ILE A 148 12.61 -10.10 -2.23
N GLN A 149 11.33 -10.25 -1.95
CA GLN A 149 10.38 -10.96 -2.81
C GLN A 149 9.18 -10.07 -3.09
N ILE A 150 8.84 -9.89 -4.36
CA ILE A 150 7.75 -9.03 -4.79
C ILE A 150 6.70 -9.88 -5.49
N TYR A 151 5.46 -9.75 -5.06
CA TYR A 151 4.33 -10.53 -5.54
C TYR A 151 3.42 -9.69 -6.43
N ASN A 152 2.66 -10.36 -7.30
CA ASN A 152 1.78 -9.72 -8.29
C ASN A 152 0.56 -9.02 -7.68
N ASP A 153 0.28 -9.28 -6.40
CA ASP A 153 -0.75 -8.59 -5.63
C ASP A 153 -0.20 -7.33 -4.91
N GLY A 154 1.06 -6.98 -5.15
CA GLY A 154 1.76 -5.85 -4.55
C GLY A 154 2.48 -6.19 -3.24
N ASN A 155 2.34 -7.38 -2.67
CA ASN A 155 3.08 -7.66 -1.45
C ASN A 155 4.61 -7.72 -1.71
N ILE A 156 5.39 -7.08 -0.84
CA ILE A 156 6.85 -7.16 -0.80
C ILE A 156 7.23 -7.81 0.52
N HIS A 157 7.87 -8.96 0.47
CA HIS A 157 8.40 -9.65 1.63
C HIS A 157 9.90 -9.37 1.73
N VAL A 158 10.35 -9.08 2.95
CA VAL A 158 11.74 -8.79 3.28
C VAL A 158 12.16 -9.77 4.36
N ASP A 159 13.07 -10.66 4.00
CA ASP A 159 13.61 -11.67 4.88
C ASP A 159 15.14 -11.53 4.95
N GLN A 160 15.72 -11.87 6.11
CA GLN A 160 17.17 -12.10 6.18
C GLN A 160 17.57 -13.19 5.19
N MET A 161 18.70 -12.98 4.54
CA MET A 161 19.36 -14.07 3.82
C MET A 161 19.81 -15.10 4.85
N GLN A 162 19.19 -16.28 4.84
CA GLN A 162 19.61 -17.38 5.71
C GLN A 162 20.99 -17.86 5.22
N PRO A 163 22.01 -17.95 6.09
CA PRO A 163 23.25 -18.61 5.72
C PRO A 163 22.96 -20.08 5.40
N TYR A 164 23.44 -20.55 4.25
CA TYR A 164 23.28 -21.92 3.76
C TYR A 164 23.96 -22.94 4.68
#